data_AF-A0A9D6SVQ9-F1
#
_entry.id   AF-A0A9D6SVQ9-F1
#
_cell.length_a   1.000
_cell.length_b   1.000
_cell.length_c   1.000
_cell.angle_alpha   90.00
_cell.angle_beta   90.00
_cell.angle_gamma   90.00
#
_symmetry.space_group_name_H-M   'P 1'
#
loop_
_entity.id
_entity.type
_entity.pdbx_description
1 polymer ?
#
loop_
_entity_poly.entity_id
_entity_poly.type
_entity_poly.pdbx_seq_one_letter_code
_entity_poly.pdbx_strand_id
1 'polypeptide(L)'
;MRVRLAAAVVATVSVLGAVAVPASGDTKGEPWVPPGLAREEQAEWKDGRPPGWSQGAKRGWRGRDCPPGLAKKGRCGEARVATPQAKSVEDAVRDGIERLRKWAREKLKLPPRALEAVLVGFEGAARSGVPAPVAERLVMATAERGISAYGIEAITRALAYGARRGARPAELEGFAAQALQREVPAEAIALGLYRLGAEVTR
;
A
#
# COMPACT_ATOMS: atom_id res chain seq x y z
N MET A 1 29.56 46.14 46.95
CA MET A 1 28.12 46.37 46.68
C MET A 1 27.45 45.02 46.50
N ARG A 2 26.49 44.67 47.38
CA ARG A 2 25.76 43.39 47.37
C ARG A 2 24.39 43.64 46.74
N VAL A 3 24.12 43.06 45.58
CA VAL A 3 22.78 43.09 44.98
C VAL A 3 22.19 41.70 45.13
N ARG A 4 21.15 41.61 45.98
CA ARG A 4 20.25 40.48 46.11
C ARG A 4 19.27 40.54 44.94
N LEU A 5 19.13 39.46 44.17
CA LEU A 5 18.04 39.30 43.22
C LEU A 5 17.20 38.10 43.63
N ALA A 6 15.94 38.41 43.90
CA ALA A 6 14.92 37.54 44.45
C ALA A 6 14.46 36.50 43.42
N ALA A 7 14.25 35.29 43.91
CA ALA A 7 13.57 34.22 43.19
C ALA A 7 12.08 34.57 43.06
N ALA A 8 11.57 34.59 41.83
CA ALA A 8 10.14 34.56 41.54
C ALA A 8 9.80 33.20 40.91
N VAL A 9 9.22 32.32 41.71
CA VAL A 9 8.63 31.05 41.29
C VAL A 9 7.27 31.37 40.66
N VAL A 10 7.15 31.22 39.34
CA VAL A 10 5.85 31.23 38.66
C VAL A 10 5.38 29.80 38.54
N ALA A 11 4.48 29.40 39.43
CA ALA A 11 3.76 28.14 39.37
C ALA A 11 2.62 28.25 38.35
N THR A 12 2.83 27.74 37.14
CA THR A 12 1.76 27.51 36.16
C THR A 12 1.04 26.21 36.50
N VAL A 13 -0.09 26.34 37.19
CA VAL A 13 -1.06 25.25 37.35
C VAL A 13 -1.82 25.11 36.03
N SER A 14 -1.42 24.16 35.20
CA SER A 14 -2.22 23.71 34.07
C SER A 14 -3.32 22.79 34.59
N VAL A 15 -4.52 23.35 34.77
CA VAL A 15 -5.76 22.57 34.94
C VAL A 15 -6.01 21.85 33.61
N LEU A 16 -5.57 20.60 33.52
CA LEU A 16 -6.08 19.67 32.52
C LEU A 16 -7.52 19.33 32.90
N GLY A 17 -8.45 20.12 32.38
CA GLY A 17 -9.85 19.77 32.34
C GLY A 17 -9.98 18.45 31.59
N ALA A 18 -10.31 17.38 32.31
CA ALA A 18 -10.81 16.15 31.74
C ALA A 18 -12.14 16.49 31.05
N VAL A 19 -12.07 16.80 29.75
CA VAL A 19 -13.25 16.75 28.90
C VAL A 19 -13.59 15.27 28.77
N ALA A 20 -14.56 14.84 29.58
CA ALA A 20 -15.21 13.57 29.40
C ALA A 20 -15.66 13.49 27.95
N VAL A 21 -15.02 12.63 27.17
CA VAL A 21 -15.52 12.22 25.87
C VAL A 21 -16.85 11.55 26.17
N PRO A 22 -18.00 12.11 25.74
CA PRO A 22 -19.25 11.38 25.87
C PRO A 22 -19.07 10.07 25.11
N ALA A 23 -19.28 8.96 25.83
CA ALA A 23 -19.41 7.63 25.26
C ALA A 23 -20.20 7.77 23.97
N SER A 24 -19.55 7.45 22.86
CA SER A 24 -20.11 7.55 21.53
C SER A 24 -21.35 6.68 21.53
N GLY A 25 -22.50 7.34 21.67
CA GLY A 25 -23.80 6.71 21.63
C GLY A 25 -23.88 5.83 20.40
N ASP A 26 -24.57 4.71 20.59
CA ASP A 26 -25.06 3.85 19.53
C ASP A 26 -25.70 4.72 18.45
N THR A 27 -24.91 5.08 17.44
CA THR A 27 -25.45 5.49 16.17
C THR A 27 -26.08 4.21 15.65
N LYS A 28 -27.40 4.10 15.87
CA LYS A 28 -28.30 3.32 15.03
C LYS A 28 -28.06 3.81 13.60
N GLY A 29 -27.00 3.28 12.99
CA GLY A 29 -26.72 3.45 11.58
C GLY A 29 -27.99 3.07 10.85
N GLU A 30 -28.34 3.87 9.85
CA GLU A 30 -29.52 3.66 9.04
C GLU A 30 -29.67 2.17 8.72
N PRO A 31 -30.87 1.58 8.88
CA PRO A 31 -31.08 0.16 8.65
C PRO A 31 -30.52 -0.23 7.28
N TRP A 32 -29.44 -0.99 7.27
CA TRP A 32 -28.82 -1.42 6.02
C TRP A 32 -29.82 -2.29 5.26
N VAL A 33 -30.22 -1.84 4.07
CA VAL A 33 -31.09 -2.56 3.14
C VAL A 33 -30.25 -2.99 1.93
N PRO A 34 -30.29 -4.26 1.50
CA PRO A 34 -29.52 -4.71 0.35
C PRO A 34 -30.02 -4.03 -0.95
N PRO A 35 -29.10 -3.63 -1.85
CA PRO A 35 -29.48 -3.04 -3.13
C PRO A 35 -30.16 -4.08 -4.04
N GLY A 36 -31.19 -3.67 -4.79
CA GLY A 36 -31.87 -4.53 -5.77
C GLY A 36 -33.17 -5.19 -5.32
N LEU A 37 -33.73 -4.78 -4.17
CA LEU A 37 -35.08 -5.13 -3.73
C LEU A 37 -36.14 -4.20 -4.36
N ALA A 38 -37.34 -4.72 -4.64
CA ALA A 38 -38.48 -3.88 -4.98
C ALA A 38 -38.89 -3.00 -3.78
N ARG A 39 -39.56 -1.86 -4.00
CA ARG A 39 -39.89 -0.90 -2.91
C ARG A 39 -40.75 -1.54 -1.81
N GLU A 40 -41.61 -2.48 -2.20
CA GLU A 40 -42.49 -3.24 -1.32
C GLU A 40 -41.69 -4.22 -0.45
N GLU A 41 -40.67 -4.84 -1.02
CA GLU A 41 -39.75 -5.72 -0.30
C GLU A 41 -38.81 -4.95 0.64
N GLN A 42 -38.41 -3.72 0.26
CA GLN A 42 -37.64 -2.85 1.16
C GLN A 42 -38.45 -2.44 2.39
N ALA A 43 -39.76 -2.27 2.27
CA ALA A 43 -40.65 -1.92 3.39
C ALA A 43 -40.83 -3.07 4.41
N GLU A 44 -40.70 -4.31 3.96
CA GLU A 44 -40.71 -5.50 4.82
C GLU A 44 -39.37 -5.74 5.54
N TRP A 45 -38.30 -5.05 5.12
CA TRP A 45 -36.98 -5.14 5.71
C TRP A 45 -36.96 -4.44 7.08
N LYS A 46 -37.14 -5.22 8.16
CA LYS A 46 -37.15 -4.71 9.54
C LYS A 46 -36.08 -5.36 10.39
N ASP A 47 -35.29 -4.55 11.08
CA ASP A 47 -34.27 -5.00 12.05
C ASP A 47 -33.28 -6.04 11.47
N GLY A 48 -32.96 -5.94 10.18
CA GLY A 48 -32.08 -6.89 9.49
C GLY A 48 -32.73 -8.23 9.14
N ARG A 49 -34.05 -8.38 9.32
CA ARG A 49 -34.82 -9.54 8.84
C ARG A 49 -35.22 -9.32 7.38
N PRO A 50 -34.96 -10.31 6.50
CA PRO A 50 -35.32 -10.20 5.11
C PRO A 50 -36.85 -10.34 4.91
N PRO A 51 -37.36 -9.90 3.75
CA PRO A 51 -38.77 -10.02 3.37
C PRO A 51 -39.22 -11.48 3.38
N GLY A 52 -40.48 -11.71 3.77
CA GLY A 52 -41.09 -13.04 3.88
C GLY A 52 -40.61 -13.91 5.05
N TRP A 53 -39.68 -13.45 5.90
CA TRP A 53 -39.18 -14.23 7.04
C TRP A 53 -40.28 -14.62 8.05
N SER A 54 -41.28 -13.76 8.24
CA SER A 54 -42.47 -14.05 9.06
C SER A 54 -43.36 -15.16 8.50
N GLN A 55 -43.24 -15.47 7.20
CA GLN A 55 -43.97 -16.51 6.49
C GLN A 55 -43.10 -17.75 6.21
N GLY A 56 -41.90 -17.83 6.82
CA GLY A 56 -40.94 -18.92 6.59
C GLY A 56 -40.28 -18.91 5.21
N ALA A 57 -40.46 -17.84 4.42
CA ALA A 57 -39.93 -17.73 3.07
C ALA A 57 -38.90 -16.61 2.98
N LYS A 58 -37.62 -16.94 2.80
CA LYS A 58 -36.57 -15.93 2.64
C LYS A 58 -36.57 -15.36 1.23
N ARG A 59 -37.10 -14.15 1.05
CA ARG A 59 -37.11 -13.44 -0.24
C ARG A 59 -36.07 -12.33 -0.29
N GLY A 60 -35.68 -11.91 -1.49
CA GLY A 60 -34.79 -10.76 -1.67
C GLY A 60 -33.29 -11.01 -1.47
N TRP A 61 -32.86 -12.14 -0.92
CA TRP A 61 -31.43 -12.47 -0.77
C TRP A 61 -30.93 -13.28 -1.97
N ARG A 62 -30.33 -12.61 -2.95
CA ARG A 62 -29.72 -13.28 -4.11
C ARG A 62 -28.31 -13.79 -3.82
N GLY A 63 -28.09 -14.45 -2.67
CA GLY A 63 -26.83 -15.15 -2.33
C GLY A 63 -25.51 -14.36 -2.42
N ARG A 64 -25.56 -13.05 -2.68
CA ARG A 64 -24.40 -12.18 -2.95
C ARG A 64 -24.21 -11.12 -1.86
N ASP A 65 -25.23 -10.85 -1.06
CA ASP A 65 -25.22 -9.75 -0.09
C ASP A 65 -24.94 -10.25 1.32
N CYS A 66 -23.73 -9.96 1.79
CA CYS A 66 -23.26 -10.33 3.13
C CYS A 66 -23.84 -9.37 4.18
N PRO A 67 -24.54 -9.87 5.22
CA PRO A 67 -25.09 -8.99 6.25
C PRO A 67 -23.95 -8.33 7.06
N PRO A 68 -24.10 -7.07 7.51
CA PRO A 68 -23.01 -6.26 8.04
C PRO A 68 -22.30 -6.86 9.26
N GLY A 69 -23.03 -7.60 10.11
CA GLY A 69 -22.45 -8.31 11.26
C GLY A 69 -21.56 -9.51 10.89
N LEU A 70 -21.80 -10.13 9.74
CA LEU A 70 -20.98 -11.21 9.19
C LEU A 70 -19.86 -10.68 8.29
N ALA A 71 -20.08 -9.56 7.59
CA ALA A 71 -19.07 -8.85 6.82
C ALA A 71 -17.91 -8.37 7.72
N LYS A 72 -18.24 -7.75 8.86
CA LYS A 72 -17.24 -7.33 9.87
C LYS A 72 -16.43 -8.51 10.45
N LYS A 73 -16.99 -9.72 10.43
CA LYS A 73 -16.37 -10.93 10.98
C LYS A 73 -15.71 -11.82 9.91
N GLY A 74 -15.72 -11.40 8.64
CA GLY A 74 -15.13 -12.17 7.52
C GLY A 74 -15.76 -13.55 7.29
N ARG A 75 -17.02 -13.77 7.73
CA ARG A 75 -17.66 -15.10 7.74
C ARG A 75 -18.67 -15.34 6.61
N CYS A 76 -18.75 -14.43 5.64
CA CYS A 76 -19.51 -14.70 4.43
C CYS A 76 -18.66 -15.55 3.49
N GLY A 77 -19.02 -16.83 3.37
CA GLY A 77 -18.37 -17.76 2.45
C GLY A 77 -18.35 -17.18 1.04
N GLU A 78 -17.18 -17.20 0.42
CA GLU A 78 -16.84 -16.80 -0.95
C GLU A 78 -17.91 -15.95 -1.67
N ALA A 79 -18.29 -14.81 -1.07
CA ALA A 79 -18.70 -13.71 -1.91
C ALA A 79 -17.47 -13.51 -2.79
N ARG A 80 -17.61 -13.76 -4.10
CA ARG A 80 -16.60 -13.38 -5.08
C ARG A 80 -16.41 -11.89 -4.89
N VAL A 81 -15.46 -11.53 -4.01
CA VAL A 81 -14.86 -10.21 -3.93
C VAL A 81 -14.60 -9.92 -5.38
N ALA A 82 -15.29 -8.90 -5.93
CA ALA A 82 -15.08 -8.48 -7.30
C ALA A 82 -13.58 -8.48 -7.48
N THR A 83 -13.06 -9.45 -8.25
CA THR A 83 -11.61 -9.61 -8.41
C THR A 83 -11.15 -8.23 -8.84
N PRO A 84 -10.25 -7.57 -8.08
CA PRO A 84 -9.81 -6.24 -8.44
C PRO A 84 -9.46 -6.30 -9.92
N GLN A 85 -10.13 -5.50 -10.74
CA GLN A 85 -9.80 -5.44 -12.16
C GLN A 85 -8.29 -5.26 -12.24
N ALA A 86 -7.63 -6.16 -12.97
CA ALA A 86 -6.18 -6.12 -13.08
C ALA A 86 -5.82 -4.71 -13.54
N LYS A 87 -5.15 -3.95 -12.65
CA LYS A 87 -4.76 -2.58 -12.96
C LYS A 87 -3.90 -2.61 -14.20
N SER A 88 -4.11 -1.65 -15.10
CA SER A 88 -3.21 -1.47 -16.24
C SER A 88 -1.78 -1.22 -15.74
N VAL A 89 -0.79 -1.47 -16.59
CA VAL A 89 0.61 -1.17 -16.26
C VAL A 89 0.74 0.33 -15.95
N GLU A 90 0.03 1.17 -16.70
CA GLU A 90 -0.03 2.61 -16.55
C GLU A 90 -0.58 3.03 -15.18
N ASP A 91 -1.68 2.42 -14.73
CA ASP A 91 -2.23 2.68 -13.40
C ASP A 91 -1.27 2.21 -12.30
N ALA A 92 -0.64 1.05 -12.47
CA ALA A 92 0.32 0.53 -11.50
C ALA A 92 1.57 1.43 -11.38
N VAL A 93 2.05 1.96 -12.51
CA VAL A 93 3.18 2.91 -12.57
C VAL A 93 2.78 4.24 -11.92
N ARG A 94 1.63 4.81 -12.29
CA ARG A 94 1.14 6.07 -11.70
C ARG A 94 1.02 5.97 -10.18
N ASP A 95 0.34 4.93 -9.69
CA ASP A 95 0.15 4.71 -8.26
C ASP A 95 1.51 4.49 -7.54
N GLY A 96 2.46 3.81 -8.19
CA GLY A 96 3.80 3.58 -7.65
C GLY A 96 4.62 4.87 -7.54
N ILE A 97 4.58 5.74 -8.55
CA ILE A 97 5.23 7.06 -8.51
C ILE A 97 4.67 7.90 -7.35
N GLU A 98 3.36 7.89 -7.14
CA GLU A 98 2.73 8.61 -6.02
C GLU A 98 3.20 8.09 -4.66
N ARG A 99 3.25 6.75 -4.49
CA ARG A 99 3.76 6.12 -3.26
C ARG A 99 5.23 6.45 -3.03
N LEU A 100 6.08 6.36 -4.05
CA LEU A 100 7.51 6.69 -3.94
C LEU A 100 7.74 8.15 -3.58
N ARG A 101 6.99 9.08 -4.19
CA ARG A 101 7.04 10.51 -3.82
C ARG A 101 6.63 10.73 -2.38
N LYS A 102 5.54 10.11 -1.93
CA LYS A 102 5.09 10.19 -0.54
C LYS A 102 6.15 9.65 0.43
N TRP A 103 6.63 8.44 0.16
CA TRP A 103 7.68 7.77 0.94
C TRP A 103 8.95 8.62 1.03
N ALA A 104 9.45 9.16 -0.10
CA ALA A 104 10.66 9.96 -0.12
C ALA A 104 10.55 11.24 0.71
N ARG A 105 9.37 11.90 0.71
CA ARG A 105 9.08 13.07 1.55
C ARG A 105 9.03 12.71 3.03
N GLU A 106 8.41 11.59 3.38
CA GLU A 106 8.13 11.21 4.77
C GLU A 106 9.30 10.51 5.46
N LYS A 107 10.10 9.72 4.74
CA LYS A 107 11.06 8.78 5.33
C LYS A 107 12.51 9.18 5.13
N LEU A 108 12.92 9.51 3.91
CA LEU A 108 14.34 9.63 3.58
C LEU A 108 14.85 11.06 3.36
N LYS A 109 13.97 12.02 3.05
CA LYS A 109 14.36 13.39 2.64
C LYS A 109 15.44 13.36 1.55
N LEU A 110 15.25 12.53 0.53
CA LEU A 110 16.21 12.34 -0.56
C LEU A 110 16.58 13.68 -1.23
N PRO A 111 17.86 13.89 -1.61
CA PRO A 111 18.21 15.01 -2.46
C PRO A 111 17.48 14.88 -3.81
N PRO A 112 17.14 16.00 -4.48
CA PRO A 112 16.32 15.98 -5.71
C PRO A 112 16.81 15.00 -6.78
N ARG A 113 18.13 14.92 -6.99
CA ARG A 113 18.73 13.99 -7.96
C ARG A 113 18.53 12.51 -7.61
N ALA A 114 18.59 12.16 -6.32
CA ALA A 114 18.36 10.78 -5.90
C ALA A 114 16.88 10.40 -6.01
N LEU A 115 15.98 11.34 -5.69
CA LEU A 115 14.55 11.15 -5.90
C LEU A 115 14.22 10.94 -7.38
N GLU A 116 14.79 11.75 -8.27
CA GLU A 116 14.61 11.60 -9.72
C GLU A 116 15.09 10.22 -10.20
N ALA A 117 16.29 9.78 -9.78
CA ALA A 117 16.80 8.45 -10.13
C ALA A 117 15.90 7.31 -9.64
N VAL A 118 15.34 7.42 -8.42
CA VAL A 118 14.36 6.46 -7.90
C VAL A 118 13.11 6.40 -8.79
N LEU A 119 12.55 7.55 -9.15
CA LEU A 119 11.32 7.62 -9.94
C LEU A 119 11.53 7.13 -11.38
N VAL A 120 12.59 7.58 -12.05
CA VAL A 120 12.94 7.17 -13.42
C VAL A 120 13.30 5.69 -13.47
N GLY A 121 14.08 5.21 -12.50
CA GLY A 121 14.47 3.80 -12.40
C GLY A 121 13.26 2.88 -12.18
N PHE A 122 12.34 3.28 -11.28
CA PHE A 122 11.08 2.57 -11.07
C PHE A 122 10.23 2.51 -12.34
N GLU A 123 9.98 3.67 -12.96
CA GLU A 123 9.13 3.76 -14.15
C GLU A 123 9.71 2.95 -15.32
N GLY A 124 11.01 3.12 -15.58
CA GLY A 124 11.70 2.41 -16.66
C GLY A 124 11.69 0.90 -16.46
N ALA A 125 11.92 0.42 -15.24
CA ALA A 125 11.83 -0.99 -14.90
C ALA A 125 10.41 -1.54 -15.08
N ALA A 126 9.41 -0.84 -14.52
CA ALA A 126 8.02 -1.28 -14.57
C ALA A 126 7.48 -1.35 -16.00
N ARG A 127 7.73 -0.31 -16.81
CA ARG A 127 7.35 -0.28 -18.24
C ARG A 127 8.10 -1.33 -19.07
N SER A 128 9.23 -1.83 -18.59
CA SER A 128 10.01 -2.89 -19.24
C SER A 128 9.58 -4.31 -18.83
N GLY A 129 8.46 -4.45 -18.11
CA GLY A 129 7.90 -5.76 -17.73
C GLY A 129 8.28 -6.24 -16.32
N VAL A 130 9.01 -5.44 -15.54
CA VAL A 130 9.19 -5.73 -14.11
C VAL A 130 7.87 -5.44 -13.39
N PRO A 131 7.33 -6.34 -12.54
CA PRO A 131 6.14 -6.02 -11.76
C PRO A 131 6.37 -4.77 -10.92
N ALA A 132 5.47 -3.80 -10.97
CA ALA A 132 5.62 -2.52 -10.26
C ALA A 132 5.95 -2.69 -8.75
N PRO A 133 5.34 -3.61 -7.99
CA PRO A 133 5.72 -3.82 -6.59
C PRO A 133 7.17 -4.28 -6.39
N VAL A 134 7.73 -5.02 -7.35
CA VAL A 134 9.13 -5.47 -7.31
C VAL A 134 10.07 -4.31 -7.59
N ALA A 135 9.78 -3.52 -8.64
CA ALA A 135 10.56 -2.33 -8.97
C ALA A 135 10.55 -1.32 -7.81
N GLU A 136 9.39 -1.08 -7.20
CA GLU A 136 9.20 -0.18 -6.06
C GLU A 136 10.04 -0.60 -4.86
N ARG A 137 9.96 -1.87 -4.44
CA ARG A 137 10.76 -2.39 -3.32
C ARG A 137 12.26 -2.26 -3.59
N LEU A 138 12.70 -2.52 -4.81
CA LEU A 138 14.12 -2.46 -5.14
C LEU A 138 14.65 -1.02 -5.07
N VAL A 139 13.96 -0.05 -5.68
CA VAL A 139 14.42 1.35 -5.66
C VAL A 139 14.42 1.92 -4.24
N MET A 140 13.42 1.57 -3.42
CA MET A 140 13.40 1.92 -2.00
C MET A 140 14.59 1.31 -1.27
N ALA A 141 14.83 0.01 -1.42
CA ALA A 141 15.93 -0.69 -0.76
C ALA A 141 17.32 -0.16 -1.16
N THR A 142 17.49 0.27 -2.41
CA THR A 142 18.73 0.92 -2.87
C THR A 142 18.91 2.31 -2.26
N ALA A 143 17.85 3.11 -2.23
CA ALA A 143 17.89 4.47 -1.70
C ALA A 143 18.09 4.48 -0.17
N GLU A 144 17.45 3.57 0.57
CA GLU A 144 17.63 3.39 2.03
C GLU A 144 19.09 3.08 2.42
N ARG A 145 19.83 2.42 1.52
CA ARG A 145 21.25 2.11 1.70
C ARG A 145 22.18 3.24 1.26
N GLY A 146 21.64 4.38 0.82
CA GLY A 146 22.44 5.49 0.33
C GLY A 146 23.17 5.20 -0.98
N ILE A 147 22.71 4.22 -1.78
CA ILE A 147 23.26 3.99 -3.11
C ILE A 147 23.06 5.25 -3.95
N SER A 148 24.10 5.64 -4.69
CA SER A 148 24.08 6.85 -5.50
C SER A 148 22.99 6.79 -6.58
N ALA A 149 22.56 7.96 -7.06
CA ALA A 149 21.63 8.07 -8.19
C ALA A 149 22.08 7.21 -9.40
N TYR A 150 23.38 7.24 -9.70
CA TYR A 150 23.98 6.42 -10.75
C TYR A 150 23.85 4.91 -10.47
N GLY A 151 24.11 4.47 -9.24
CA GLY A 151 23.96 3.07 -8.85
C GLY A 151 22.51 2.59 -8.92
N ILE A 152 21.55 3.43 -8.52
CA ILE A 152 20.10 3.13 -8.63
C ILE A 152 19.72 2.95 -10.11
N GLU A 153 20.18 3.84 -10.98
CA GLU A 153 19.95 3.74 -12.43
C GLU A 153 20.58 2.46 -13.01
N ALA A 154 21.82 2.15 -12.64
CA ALA A 154 22.51 0.96 -13.13
C ALA A 154 21.77 -0.34 -12.76
N ILE A 155 21.34 -0.46 -11.50
CA ILE A 155 20.61 -1.63 -11.00
C ILE A 155 19.23 -1.73 -11.67
N THR A 156 18.47 -0.64 -11.74
CA THR A 156 17.11 -0.65 -12.33
C THR A 156 17.14 -0.90 -13.84
N ARG A 157 18.13 -0.38 -14.56
CA ARG A 157 18.34 -0.68 -15.98
C ARG A 157 18.70 -2.15 -16.23
N ALA A 158 19.54 -2.73 -15.37
CA ALA A 158 19.88 -4.15 -15.46
C ALA A 158 18.70 -5.05 -15.10
N LEU A 159 17.89 -4.66 -14.11
CA LEU A 159 16.63 -5.33 -13.78
C LEU A 159 15.66 -5.34 -14.97
N ALA A 160 15.48 -4.17 -15.61
CA ALA A 160 14.66 -4.02 -16.80
C ALA A 160 15.16 -4.89 -17.96
N TYR A 161 16.48 -4.97 -18.14
CA TYR A 161 17.09 -5.87 -19.13
C TYR A 161 16.75 -7.33 -18.85
N GLY A 162 16.95 -7.81 -17.62
CA GLY A 162 16.63 -9.19 -17.23
C GLY A 162 15.17 -9.55 -17.51
N ALA A 163 14.24 -8.67 -17.12
CA ALA A 163 12.82 -8.87 -17.36
C ALA A 163 12.48 -8.96 -18.87
N ARG A 164 13.05 -8.07 -19.70
CA ARG A 164 12.87 -8.12 -21.17
C ARG A 164 13.45 -9.39 -21.81
N ARG A 165 14.43 -10.03 -21.17
CA ARG A 165 14.98 -11.32 -21.62
C ARG A 165 14.17 -12.53 -21.13
N GLY A 166 13.15 -12.33 -20.31
CA GLY A 166 12.31 -13.38 -19.77
C GLY A 166 12.80 -13.96 -18.45
N ALA A 167 13.80 -13.36 -17.79
CA ALA A 167 14.19 -13.77 -16.45
C ALA A 167 13.04 -13.57 -15.47
N ARG A 168 12.85 -14.52 -14.53
CA ARG A 168 11.68 -14.48 -13.64
C ARG A 168 11.83 -13.31 -12.66
N PRO A 169 10.78 -12.49 -12.43
CA PRO A 169 10.87 -11.36 -11.52
C PRO A 169 11.36 -11.72 -10.11
N ALA A 170 10.96 -12.88 -9.59
CA ALA A 170 11.40 -13.36 -8.28
C ALA A 170 12.90 -13.69 -8.21
N GLU A 171 13.50 -14.18 -9.30
CA GLU A 171 14.95 -14.45 -9.35
C GLU A 171 15.74 -13.15 -9.38
N LEU A 172 15.32 -12.20 -10.21
CA LEU A 172 15.95 -10.88 -10.31
C LEU A 172 15.85 -10.12 -8.97
N GLU A 173 14.67 -10.14 -8.34
CA GLU A 173 14.44 -9.54 -7.02
C GLU A 173 15.31 -10.20 -5.96
N GLY A 174 15.30 -11.54 -5.90
CA GLY A 174 16.06 -12.32 -4.92
C GLY A 174 17.56 -12.07 -5.04
N PHE A 175 18.10 -12.06 -6.26
CA PHE A 175 19.49 -11.75 -6.53
C PHE A 175 19.86 -10.34 -6.05
N ALA A 176 19.10 -9.33 -6.46
CA ALA A 176 19.38 -7.94 -6.12
C ALA A 176 19.25 -7.69 -4.61
N ALA A 177 18.21 -8.23 -3.97
CA ALA A 177 18.00 -8.10 -2.53
C ALA A 177 19.13 -8.75 -1.73
N GLN A 178 19.56 -9.97 -2.09
CA GLN A 178 20.67 -10.64 -1.43
C GLN A 178 22.00 -9.89 -1.63
N ALA A 179 22.24 -9.35 -2.83
CA ALA A 179 23.46 -8.59 -3.10
C ALA A 179 23.50 -7.26 -2.32
N LEU A 180 22.36 -6.57 -2.20
CA LEU A 180 22.21 -5.37 -1.37
C LEU A 180 22.39 -5.66 0.13
N GLN A 181 21.97 -6.84 0.61
CA GLN A 181 22.21 -7.28 1.99
C GLN A 181 23.69 -7.56 2.27
N ARG A 182 24.44 -7.99 1.25
CA ARG A 182 25.87 -8.26 1.32
C ARG A 182 26.74 -7.05 0.99
N GLU A 183 26.14 -5.86 0.87
CA GLU A 183 26.82 -4.60 0.55
C GLU A 183 27.66 -4.68 -0.74
N VAL A 184 27.20 -5.48 -1.71
CA VAL A 184 27.86 -5.59 -3.01
C VAL A 184 27.78 -4.26 -3.76
N PRO A 185 28.85 -3.78 -4.42
CA PRO A 185 28.82 -2.54 -5.20
C PRO A 185 27.74 -2.57 -6.29
N ALA A 186 27.07 -1.44 -6.50
CA ALA A 186 25.93 -1.34 -7.42
C ALA A 186 26.24 -1.81 -8.85
N GLU A 187 27.45 -1.53 -9.34
CA GLU A 187 27.94 -1.94 -10.65
C GLU A 187 28.05 -3.47 -10.75
N ALA A 188 28.52 -4.12 -9.68
CA ALA A 188 28.61 -5.59 -9.62
C ALA A 188 27.22 -6.23 -9.53
N ILE A 189 26.27 -5.61 -8.81
CA ILE A 189 24.86 -6.03 -8.81
C ILE A 189 24.28 -5.93 -10.22
N ALA A 190 24.48 -4.80 -10.91
CA ALA A 190 23.99 -4.60 -12.26
C ALA A 190 24.57 -5.65 -13.24
N LEU A 191 25.88 -5.92 -13.18
CA LEU A 191 26.53 -6.96 -13.99
C LEU A 191 25.93 -8.36 -13.74
N GLY A 192 25.63 -8.70 -12.48
CA GLY A 192 24.97 -9.97 -12.15
C GLY A 192 23.56 -10.07 -12.73
N LEU A 193 22.77 -9.01 -12.64
CA LEU A 193 21.44 -8.95 -13.25
C LEU A 193 21.48 -9.07 -14.78
N TYR A 194 22.46 -8.44 -15.43
CA TYR A 194 22.67 -8.62 -16.87
C TYR A 194 22.99 -10.07 -17.24
N ARG A 195 23.84 -10.75 -16.46
CA ARG A 195 24.19 -12.17 -16.69
C ARG A 195 22.98 -13.09 -16.56
N LEU A 196 22.18 -12.90 -15.51
CA LEU A 196 20.92 -13.65 -15.34
C LEU A 196 20.00 -13.49 -16.55
N GLY A 197 19.86 -12.27 -17.07
CA GLY A 197 19.09 -12.04 -18.30
C GLY A 197 19.71 -12.68 -19.54
N ALA A 198 21.04 -12.73 -19.65
CA ALA A 198 21.72 -13.33 -20.80
C ALA A 198 21.61 -14.88 -20.81
N GLU A 199 21.59 -15.51 -19.63
CA GLU A 199 21.51 -16.96 -19.45
C GLU A 199 20.16 -17.54 -19.85
N VAL A 200 19.05 -16.79 -19.72
CA VAL A 200 17.70 -17.24 -20.13
C VAL A 200 17.60 -17.57 -21.63
N THR A 201 18.51 -17.01 -22.43
CA THR A 201 18.46 -17.14 -23.89
C THR A 201 19.50 -18.07 -24.49
N ARG A 202 20.21 -18.83 -23.65
CA ARG A 202 21.06 -19.94 -24.07
C ARG A 202 20.28 -21.25 -23.97
#